data_AF-A0A9W9ZRL7-F1
#
_entry.id   AF-A0A9W9ZRL7-F1
#
_cell.length_a   1.000
_cell.length_b   1.000
_cell.length_c   1.000
_cell.angle_alpha   90.00
_cell.angle_beta   90.00
_cell.angle_gamma   90.00
#
_symmetry.space_group_name_H-M   'P 1'
#
loop_
_entity.id
_entity.type
_entity.pdbx_description
1 polymer ?
#
loop_
_entity_poly.entity_id
_entity_poly.type
_entity_poly.pdbx_seq_one_letter_code
_entity_poly.pdbx_strand_id
1 'polypeptide(L)'
;MENLADLGSEPEREPSYMFYNAGLELERQYREETRRIDEQRRCLETQQREAADKLEEARRELEFLRSQQQRASEVRSAEESERRKELDASHQQLEIQKKYLEDIREEQELARERAEDEIRQVKERIRQDQEEEKQRLEAEMQRLMALEEDHRKKVQSKNRRWERSRKIWRRNGTENEDRLKCSGKRLLNAVRRQLRQQLGQNPRKSRSLRCYVSDSNNWRWDYEEQRKTAQREVTQAKDSVRRVEQETLEGLRSLTTGKSAIEGEWRRLEEVQAKHKRAHDQSYAKIRDVREMLESAEEMEEASLVEKEKMIMERRAARMKVEEARRRLEELEHEDKDTAELTEADFTKKKELLEFETREEIKDIREEGKS
;
A
#
# COMPACT_ATOMS: atom_id res chain seq x y z
N MET A 1 -33.67 -37.30 145.52
CA MET A 1 -33.41 -38.44 144.63
C MET A 1 -31.89 -38.59 144.58
N GLU A 2 -31.37 -39.53 145.37
CA GLU A 2 -30.76 -40.79 144.89
C GLU A 2 -29.33 -40.53 144.37
N ASN A 3 -28.30 -40.71 145.20
CA ASN A 3 -27.57 -41.96 145.53
C ASN A 3 -26.69 -42.52 144.39
N LEU A 4 -25.46 -42.89 144.79
CA LEU A 4 -24.41 -43.71 144.15
C LEU A 4 -23.46 -42.93 143.23
N ALA A 5 -22.13 -42.99 143.32
CA ALA A 5 -21.15 -43.63 144.22
C ALA A 5 -19.83 -42.88 143.94
N ASP A 6 -19.11 -42.37 144.93
CA ASP A 6 -18.15 -43.10 145.77
C ASP A 6 -17.10 -43.87 144.94
N LEU A 7 -16.08 -43.16 144.47
CA LEU A 7 -14.78 -43.72 144.10
C LEU A 7 -13.69 -42.75 144.49
N GLY A 8 -12.91 -43.15 145.50
CA GLY A 8 -11.50 -42.79 145.61
C GLY A 8 -11.22 -41.38 146.09
N SER A 9 -11.12 -41.21 147.40
CA SER A 9 -10.22 -40.23 148.00
C SER A 9 -8.77 -40.59 147.62
N GLU A 10 -8.36 -40.23 146.40
CA GLU A 10 -6.94 -40.03 146.09
C GLU A 10 -6.48 -38.76 146.81
N PRO A 11 -5.25 -38.73 147.35
CA PRO A 11 -4.72 -37.53 147.98
C PRO A 11 -4.67 -36.44 146.92
N GLU A 12 -4.95 -35.19 147.30
CA GLU A 12 -4.69 -34.00 146.50
C GLU A 12 -3.23 -34.03 146.04
N ARG A 13 -3.00 -34.63 144.88
CA ARG A 13 -1.71 -34.69 144.22
C ARG A 13 -1.56 -33.32 143.61
N GLU A 14 -0.90 -32.42 144.35
CA GLU A 14 -0.47 -31.14 143.81
C GLU A 14 0.10 -31.39 142.40
N PRO A 15 -0.42 -30.72 141.36
CA PRO A 15 0.04 -30.96 140.01
C PRO A 15 1.55 -30.74 140.00
N SER A 16 2.30 -31.83 139.82
CA SER A 16 3.76 -31.80 139.89
C SER A 16 4.25 -30.71 138.95
N TYR A 17 5.12 -29.83 139.44
CA TYR A 17 5.69 -28.69 138.72
C TYR A 17 6.20 -29.06 137.31
N MET A 18 6.62 -30.31 137.12
CA MET A 18 7.02 -30.87 135.83
C MET A 18 5.86 -31.00 134.83
N PHE A 19 4.65 -31.37 135.26
CA PHE A 19 3.46 -31.44 134.42
C PHE A 19 2.91 -30.06 134.06
N TYR A 20 2.99 -29.08 134.97
CA TYR A 20 2.62 -27.69 134.68
C TYR A 20 3.56 -27.05 133.65
N ASN A 21 4.88 -27.25 133.79
CA ASN A 21 5.85 -26.78 132.80
C ASN A 21 5.69 -27.50 131.44
N ALA A 22 5.43 -28.81 131.43
CA ALA A 22 5.14 -29.54 130.19
C ALA A 22 3.85 -29.05 129.51
N GLY A 23 2.81 -28.70 130.28
CA GLY A 23 1.59 -28.08 129.76
C GLY A 23 1.82 -26.70 129.15
N LEU A 24 2.63 -25.86 129.80
CA LEU A 24 3.02 -24.55 129.27
C LEU A 24 3.90 -24.65 128.00
N GLU A 25 4.81 -25.63 127.94
CA GLU A 25 5.61 -25.89 126.74
C GLU A 25 4.75 -26.42 125.59
N LEU A 26 3.79 -27.31 125.85
CA LEU A 26 2.80 -27.76 124.86
C LEU A 26 1.93 -26.60 124.35
N GLU A 27 1.48 -25.71 125.25
CA GLU A 27 0.70 -24.54 124.85
C GLU A 27 1.54 -23.55 124.03
N ARG A 28 2.82 -23.39 124.37
CA ARG A 28 3.76 -22.61 123.57
C ARG A 28 3.98 -23.23 122.19
N GLN A 29 4.22 -24.54 122.11
CA GLN A 29 4.36 -25.27 120.85
C GLN A 29 3.10 -25.16 120.00
N TYR A 30 1.92 -25.34 120.59
CA TYR A 30 0.64 -25.20 119.91
C TYR A 30 0.45 -23.78 119.36
N ARG A 31 0.76 -22.73 120.14
CA ARG A 31 0.71 -21.34 119.66
C ARG A 31 1.72 -21.06 118.55
N GLU A 32 2.92 -21.61 118.63
CA GLU A 32 3.95 -21.49 117.59
C GLU A 32 3.54 -22.24 116.30
N GLU A 33 2.97 -23.44 116.42
CA GLU A 33 2.41 -24.21 115.30
C GLU A 33 1.21 -23.52 114.67
N THR A 34 0.29 -22.97 115.47
CA THR A 34 -0.87 -22.22 114.98
C THR A 34 -0.40 -20.98 114.21
N ARG A 35 0.61 -20.26 114.72
CA ARG A 35 1.24 -19.13 114.00
C ARG A 35 1.87 -19.56 112.68
N ARG A 36 2.61 -20.67 112.66
CA ARG A 36 3.20 -21.21 111.42
C ARG A 36 2.13 -21.59 110.40
N ILE A 37 1.04 -22.21 110.83
CA ILE A 37 -0.10 -22.58 109.97
C ILE A 37 -0.77 -21.32 109.42
N ASP A 38 -0.98 -20.30 110.25
CA ASP A 38 -1.58 -19.03 109.82
C ASP A 38 -0.66 -18.26 108.84
N GLU A 39 0.65 -18.27 109.08
CA GLU A 39 1.64 -17.70 108.15
C GLU A 39 1.67 -18.45 106.81
N GLN A 40 1.62 -19.78 106.84
CA GLN A 40 1.51 -20.61 105.63
C GLN A 40 0.21 -20.35 104.87
N ARG A 41 -0.93 -20.24 105.58
CA ARG A 41 -2.23 -19.91 104.99
C ARG A 41 -2.18 -18.54 104.31
N ARG A 42 -1.63 -17.53 104.97
CA ARG A 42 -1.47 -16.19 104.39
C ARG A 42 -0.57 -16.21 103.16
N CYS A 43 0.55 -16.93 103.20
CA CYS A 43 1.46 -17.07 102.07
C CYS A 43 0.78 -17.76 100.87
N LEU A 44 0.03 -18.85 101.12
CA LEU A 44 -0.75 -19.52 100.07
C LEU A 44 -1.86 -18.63 99.53
N GLU A 45 -2.54 -17.88 100.39
CA GLU A 45 -3.59 -16.95 99.97
C GLU A 45 -3.03 -15.83 99.08
N THR A 46 -1.86 -15.26 99.43
CA THR A 46 -1.18 -14.28 98.56
C THR A 46 -0.77 -14.90 97.23
N GLN A 47 -0.22 -16.11 97.23
CA GLN A 47 0.17 -16.81 96.00
C GLN A 47 -1.05 -17.11 95.11
N GLN A 48 -2.19 -17.49 95.69
CA GLN A 48 -3.41 -17.74 94.95
C GLN A 48 -3.99 -16.47 94.34
N ARG A 49 -3.96 -15.35 95.08
CA ARG A 49 -4.38 -14.04 94.55
C ARG A 49 -3.49 -13.57 93.41
N GLU A 50 -2.17 -13.62 93.58
CA GLU A 50 -1.23 -13.26 92.52
C GLU A 50 -1.35 -14.17 91.29
N ALA A 51 -1.62 -15.47 91.48
CA ALA A 51 -1.87 -16.39 90.37
C ALA A 51 -3.19 -16.08 89.65
N ALA A 52 -4.24 -15.70 90.39
CA ALA A 52 -5.52 -15.28 89.82
C ALA A 52 -5.38 -13.98 89.01
N ASP A 53 -4.66 -12.98 89.54
CA ASP A 53 -4.40 -11.71 88.84
C ASP A 53 -3.63 -11.95 87.53
N LYS A 54 -2.58 -12.79 87.56
CA LYS A 54 -1.82 -13.17 86.35
C LYS A 54 -2.68 -13.90 85.31
N LEU A 55 -3.60 -14.75 85.75
CA LEU A 55 -4.54 -15.43 84.84
C LEU A 55 -5.54 -14.44 84.23
N GLU A 56 -5.99 -13.45 84.99
CA GLU A 56 -6.89 -12.40 84.49
C GLU A 56 -6.17 -11.48 83.49
N GLU A 57 -4.92 -11.11 83.76
CA GLU A 57 -4.06 -10.38 82.81
C GLU A 57 -3.87 -11.17 81.51
N ALA A 58 -3.49 -12.45 81.60
CA ALA A 58 -3.33 -13.32 80.43
C ALA A 58 -4.64 -13.46 79.64
N ARG A 59 -5.79 -13.51 80.31
CA ARG A 59 -7.10 -13.53 79.65
C ARG A 59 -7.36 -12.24 78.88
N ARG A 60 -7.09 -11.07 79.48
CA ARG A 60 -7.26 -9.75 78.83
C ARG A 60 -6.33 -9.61 77.63
N GLU A 61 -5.09 -10.08 77.72
CA GLU A 61 -4.14 -10.11 76.60
C GLU A 61 -4.64 -10.99 75.45
N LEU A 62 -5.15 -12.19 75.74
CA LEU A 62 -5.73 -13.08 74.73
C LEU A 62 -6.96 -12.48 74.05
N GLU A 63 -7.83 -11.80 74.80
CA GLU A 63 -8.99 -11.09 74.27
C GLU A 63 -8.55 -9.93 73.34
N PHE A 64 -7.52 -9.18 73.74
CA PHE A 64 -6.93 -8.14 72.89
C PHE A 64 -6.34 -8.69 71.59
N LEU A 65 -5.55 -9.76 71.66
CA LEU A 65 -4.96 -10.41 70.48
C LEU A 65 -6.02 -10.98 69.54
N ARG A 66 -7.09 -11.58 70.08
CA ARG A 66 -8.24 -12.04 69.29
C ARG A 66 -8.94 -10.89 68.60
N SER A 67 -9.17 -9.78 69.29
CA SER A 67 -9.77 -8.58 68.69
C SER A 67 -8.88 -7.99 67.59
N GLN A 68 -7.57 -7.95 67.80
CA GLN A 68 -6.61 -7.49 66.79
C GLN A 68 -6.60 -8.41 65.56
N GLN A 69 -6.63 -9.73 65.77
CA GLN A 69 -6.69 -10.71 64.69
C GLN A 69 -8.00 -10.59 63.89
N GLN A 70 -9.14 -10.39 64.55
CA GLN A 70 -10.43 -10.16 63.90
C GLN A 70 -10.40 -8.90 63.03
N ARG A 71 -9.95 -7.77 63.57
CA ARG A 71 -9.78 -6.54 62.79
C ARG A 71 -8.85 -6.72 61.60
N ALA A 72 -7.72 -7.42 61.79
CA ALA A 72 -6.80 -7.71 60.70
C ALA A 72 -7.41 -8.66 59.64
N SER A 73 -8.31 -9.56 60.02
CA SER A 73 -9.04 -10.40 59.05
C SER A 73 -10.12 -9.61 58.30
N GLU A 74 -10.82 -8.71 58.97
CA GLU A 74 -11.83 -7.84 58.36
C GLU A 74 -11.18 -6.91 57.33
N VAL A 75 -10.07 -6.25 57.69
CA VAL A 75 -9.31 -5.39 56.77
C VAL A 75 -8.83 -6.19 55.55
N ARG A 76 -8.23 -7.37 55.75
CA ARG A 76 -7.81 -8.22 54.62
C ARG A 76 -8.97 -8.62 53.73
N SER A 77 -10.12 -8.99 54.31
CA SER A 77 -11.30 -9.35 53.53
C SER A 77 -11.87 -8.18 52.73
N ALA A 78 -11.83 -6.96 53.30
CA ALA A 78 -12.25 -5.75 52.62
C ALA A 78 -11.31 -5.41 51.46
N GLU A 79 -10.00 -5.41 51.69
CA GLU A 79 -8.98 -5.18 50.66
C GLU A 79 -9.07 -6.22 49.53
N GLU A 80 -9.27 -7.50 49.85
CA GLU A 80 -9.47 -8.54 48.83
C GLU A 80 -10.75 -8.31 48.01
N SER A 81 -11.82 -7.82 48.64
CA SER A 81 -13.06 -7.50 47.93
C SER A 81 -12.90 -6.29 46.99
N GLU A 82 -12.12 -5.28 47.38
CA GLU A 82 -11.82 -4.12 46.56
C GLU A 82 -10.93 -4.50 45.38
N ARG A 83 -9.87 -5.27 45.62
CA ARG A 83 -9.01 -5.81 44.56
C ARG A 83 -9.79 -6.64 43.53
N ARG A 84 -10.77 -7.44 43.98
CA ARG A 84 -11.65 -8.18 43.07
C ARG A 84 -12.50 -7.25 42.21
N LYS A 85 -13.12 -6.22 42.81
CA LYS A 85 -13.90 -5.22 42.07
C LYS A 85 -13.05 -4.47 41.03
N GLU A 86 -11.82 -4.11 41.39
CA GLU A 86 -10.87 -3.47 40.47
C GLU A 86 -10.48 -4.39 39.31
N LEU A 87 -10.22 -5.67 39.58
CA LEU A 87 -9.94 -6.66 38.56
C LEU A 87 -11.14 -6.88 37.63
N ASP A 88 -12.36 -6.96 38.17
CA ASP A 88 -13.58 -7.11 37.38
C ASP A 88 -13.82 -5.88 36.49
N ALA A 89 -13.60 -4.66 37.00
CA ALA A 89 -13.69 -3.43 36.22
C ALA A 89 -12.62 -3.39 35.10
N SER A 90 -11.39 -3.79 35.42
CA SER A 90 -10.30 -3.91 34.44
C SER A 90 -10.64 -4.95 33.36
N HIS A 91 -11.20 -6.10 33.73
CA HIS A 91 -11.67 -7.12 32.80
C HIS A 91 -12.76 -6.60 31.86
N GLN A 92 -13.74 -5.85 32.37
CA GLN A 92 -14.78 -5.24 31.55
C GLN A 92 -14.22 -4.23 30.55
N GLN A 93 -13.27 -3.39 30.98
CA GLN A 93 -12.60 -2.44 30.09
C GLN A 93 -11.82 -3.17 28.99
N LEU A 94 -11.11 -4.25 29.33
CA LEU A 94 -10.40 -5.07 28.35
C LEU A 94 -11.36 -5.74 27.36
N GLU A 95 -12.53 -6.18 27.80
CA GLU A 95 -13.53 -6.76 26.91
C GLU A 95 -14.09 -5.73 25.91
N ILE A 96 -14.34 -4.50 26.36
CA ILE A 96 -14.74 -3.39 25.49
C ILE A 96 -13.64 -3.08 24.46
N GLN A 97 -12.38 -3.02 24.90
CA GLN A 97 -11.24 -2.79 23.99
C GLN A 97 -11.08 -3.93 22.98
N LYS A 98 -11.31 -5.18 23.39
CA LYS A 98 -11.27 -6.33 22.48
C LYS A 98 -12.35 -6.23 21.40
N LYS A 99 -13.60 -5.92 21.78
CA LYS A 99 -14.70 -5.73 20.83
C LYS A 99 -14.39 -4.62 19.83
N TYR A 100 -13.90 -3.47 20.31
CA TYR A 100 -13.49 -2.37 19.43
C TYR A 100 -12.38 -2.77 18.44
N LEU A 101 -11.41 -3.58 18.87
CA LEU A 101 -10.36 -4.09 18.00
C LEU A 101 -10.86 -5.14 17.00
N GLU A 102 -11.85 -5.95 17.38
CA GLU A 102 -12.54 -6.88 16.48
C GLU A 102 -13.32 -6.11 15.41
N ASP A 103 -14.12 -5.10 15.78
CA ASP A 103 -14.86 -4.26 14.85
C ASP A 103 -13.92 -3.61 13.81
N ILE A 104 -12.78 -3.06 14.25
CA ILE A 104 -11.77 -2.49 13.33
C ILE A 104 -11.22 -3.56 12.37
N ARG A 105 -11.00 -4.79 12.84
CA ARG A 105 -10.51 -5.88 11.97
C ARG A 105 -11.54 -6.24 10.91
N GLU A 106 -12.80 -6.38 11.31
CA GLU A 106 -13.91 -6.66 10.39
C GLU A 106 -14.05 -5.55 9.34
N GLU A 107 -13.98 -4.28 9.75
CA GLU A 107 -14.01 -3.15 8.82
C GLU A 107 -12.83 -3.17 7.82
N GLN A 108 -11.63 -3.53 8.28
CA GLN A 108 -10.46 -3.66 7.41
C GLN A 108 -10.59 -4.83 6.44
N GLU A 109 -11.16 -5.95 6.85
CA GLU A 109 -11.43 -7.10 5.98
C GLU A 109 -12.45 -6.74 4.91
N LEU A 110 -13.56 -6.11 5.28
CA LEU A 110 -14.57 -5.62 4.34
C LEU A 110 -13.99 -4.60 3.35
N ALA A 111 -13.10 -3.71 3.82
CA ALA A 111 -12.42 -2.76 2.94
C ALA A 111 -11.48 -3.46 1.93
N ARG A 112 -10.80 -4.54 2.35
CA ARG A 112 -9.97 -5.35 1.47
C ARG A 112 -10.81 -6.10 0.44
N GLU A 113 -11.91 -6.73 0.85
CA GLU A 113 -12.82 -7.42 -0.07
C GLU A 113 -13.35 -6.49 -1.16
N ARG A 114 -13.79 -5.27 -0.78
CA ARG A 114 -14.24 -4.25 -1.74
C ARG A 114 -13.13 -3.86 -2.71
N ALA A 115 -11.92 -3.60 -2.21
CA ALA A 115 -10.78 -3.27 -3.06
C ALA A 115 -10.40 -4.42 -4.00
N GLU A 116 -10.48 -5.67 -3.54
CA GLU A 116 -10.22 -6.85 -4.35
C GLU A 116 -11.26 -7.04 -5.46
N ASP A 117 -12.53 -6.80 -5.17
CA ASP A 117 -13.61 -6.85 -6.15
C ASP A 117 -13.49 -5.72 -7.19
N GLU A 118 -13.12 -4.50 -6.77
CA GLU A 118 -12.83 -3.39 -7.70
C GLU A 118 -11.65 -3.73 -8.62
N ILE A 119 -10.56 -4.28 -8.07
CA ILE A 119 -9.41 -4.73 -8.86
C ILE A 119 -9.83 -5.83 -9.84
N ARG A 120 -10.68 -6.77 -9.40
CA ARG A 120 -11.19 -7.85 -10.26
C ARG A 120 -11.99 -7.28 -11.43
N GLN A 121 -12.91 -6.34 -11.17
CA GLN A 121 -13.68 -5.67 -12.22
C GLN A 121 -12.80 -4.89 -13.19
N VAL A 122 -11.78 -4.17 -12.70
CA VAL A 122 -10.84 -3.42 -13.56
C VAL A 122 -10.03 -4.39 -14.43
N LYS A 123 -9.55 -5.51 -13.87
CA LYS A 123 -8.84 -6.55 -14.64
C LYS A 123 -9.72 -7.15 -15.74
N GLU A 124 -10.99 -7.39 -15.44
CA GLU A 124 -11.97 -7.90 -16.42
C GLU A 124 -12.15 -6.91 -17.57
N ARG A 125 -12.32 -5.62 -17.26
CA ARG A 125 -12.45 -4.55 -18.28
C ARG A 125 -11.20 -4.45 -19.15
N ILE A 126 -10.01 -4.40 -18.54
CA ILE A 126 -8.74 -4.36 -19.28
C ILE A 126 -8.62 -5.57 -20.21
N ARG A 127 -9.04 -6.75 -19.75
CA ARG A 127 -9.01 -7.96 -20.58
C ARG A 127 -9.96 -7.84 -21.77
N GLN A 128 -11.17 -7.34 -21.56
CA GLN A 128 -12.14 -7.09 -22.65
C GLN A 128 -11.59 -6.08 -23.66
N ASP A 129 -11.05 -4.96 -23.19
CA ASP A 129 -10.46 -3.92 -24.04
C ASP A 129 -9.29 -4.49 -24.89
N GLN A 130 -8.43 -5.32 -24.28
CA GLN A 130 -7.35 -5.99 -24.99
C GLN A 130 -7.85 -7.00 -26.04
N GLU A 131 -8.94 -7.72 -25.75
CA GLU A 131 -9.55 -8.64 -26.71
C GLU A 131 -10.20 -7.87 -27.88
N GLU A 132 -10.87 -6.75 -27.61
CA GLU A 132 -11.39 -5.87 -28.65
C GLU A 132 -10.29 -5.26 -29.53
N GLU A 133 -9.21 -4.76 -28.93
CA GLU A 133 -8.07 -4.23 -29.69
C GLU A 133 -7.42 -5.29 -30.56
N LYS A 134 -7.26 -6.52 -30.07
CA LYS A 134 -6.78 -7.63 -30.88
C LYS A 134 -7.70 -7.90 -32.07
N GLN A 135 -9.01 -7.94 -31.87
CA GLN A 135 -9.97 -8.13 -32.95
C GLN A 135 -9.90 -6.99 -33.98
N ARG A 136 -9.76 -5.74 -33.52
CA ARG A 136 -9.61 -4.57 -34.41
C ARG A 136 -8.33 -4.66 -35.24
N LEU A 137 -7.21 -5.02 -34.62
CA LEU A 137 -5.93 -5.21 -35.29
C LEU A 137 -5.97 -6.37 -36.29
N GLU A 138 -6.60 -7.49 -35.94
CA GLU A 138 -6.78 -8.63 -36.85
C GLU A 138 -7.64 -8.24 -38.06
N ALA A 139 -8.73 -7.50 -37.86
CA ALA A 139 -9.57 -7.00 -38.94
C ALA A 139 -8.82 -6.00 -39.85
N GLU A 140 -8.02 -5.09 -39.27
CA GLU A 140 -7.20 -4.17 -40.02
C GLU A 140 -6.12 -4.90 -40.83
N MET A 141 -5.48 -5.91 -40.24
CA MET A 141 -4.50 -6.77 -40.92
C MET A 141 -5.15 -7.51 -42.10
N GLN A 142 -6.34 -8.08 -41.92
CA GLN A 142 -7.08 -8.73 -43.01
C GLN A 142 -7.41 -7.75 -44.14
N ARG A 143 -7.80 -6.51 -43.79
CA ARG A 143 -8.05 -5.44 -44.77
C ARG A 143 -6.78 -5.07 -45.54
N LEU A 144 -5.65 -4.96 -44.87
CA LEU A 144 -4.36 -4.67 -45.49
C LEU A 144 -3.92 -5.81 -46.42
N MET A 145 -4.09 -7.06 -46.00
CA MET A 145 -3.83 -8.24 -46.85
C MET A 145 -4.68 -8.21 -48.13
N ALA A 146 -5.97 -7.92 -48.02
CA ALA A 146 -6.85 -7.80 -49.19
C ALA A 146 -6.41 -6.67 -50.14
N LEU A 147 -6.02 -5.51 -49.59
CA LEU A 147 -5.48 -4.40 -50.39
C LEU A 147 -4.14 -4.76 -51.04
N GLU A 148 -3.28 -5.51 -50.36
CA GLU A 148 -2.00 -5.98 -50.90
C GLU A 148 -2.23 -6.98 -52.05
N GLU A 149 -3.15 -7.93 -51.90
CA GLU A 149 -3.53 -8.85 -52.96
C GLU A 149 -4.10 -8.14 -54.18
N ASP A 150 -4.99 -7.18 -53.98
CA ASP A 150 -5.54 -6.35 -55.06
C ASP A 150 -4.46 -5.52 -55.75
N HIS A 151 -3.53 -4.96 -54.98
CA HIS A 151 -2.38 -4.27 -55.53
C HIS A 151 -1.50 -5.23 -56.35
N ARG A 152 -1.23 -6.43 -55.83
CA ARG A 152 -0.46 -7.47 -56.52
C ARG A 152 -1.13 -7.89 -57.83
N LYS A 153 -2.45 -8.09 -57.85
CA LYS A 153 -3.25 -8.39 -59.05
C LYS A 153 -3.22 -7.24 -60.06
N LYS A 154 -3.34 -5.99 -59.59
CA LYS A 154 -3.25 -4.78 -60.44
C LYS A 154 -1.85 -4.62 -61.04
N VAL A 155 -0.79 -4.84 -60.25
CA VAL A 155 0.61 -4.80 -60.71
C VAL A 155 0.86 -5.91 -61.72
N GLN A 156 0.42 -7.15 -61.46
CA GLN A 156 0.53 -8.25 -62.42
C GLN A 156 -0.22 -7.95 -63.74
N SER A 157 -1.43 -7.40 -63.66
CA SER A 157 -2.21 -6.99 -64.83
C SER A 157 -1.52 -5.86 -65.61
N LYS A 158 -1.01 -4.84 -64.91
CA LYS A 158 -0.22 -3.75 -65.52
C LYS A 158 1.06 -4.30 -66.12
N ASN A 159 1.78 -5.21 -65.47
CA ASN A 159 3.01 -5.78 -65.96
C ASN A 159 2.76 -6.65 -67.21
N ARG A 160 1.70 -7.46 -67.22
CA ARG A 160 1.27 -8.18 -68.43
C ARG A 160 0.90 -7.23 -69.57
N ARG A 161 0.22 -6.12 -69.29
CA ARG A 161 -0.09 -5.07 -70.28
C ARG A 161 1.18 -4.40 -70.77
N TRP A 162 2.10 -4.07 -69.87
CA TRP A 162 3.39 -3.46 -70.16
C TRP A 162 4.27 -4.40 -70.97
N GLU A 163 4.27 -5.70 -70.70
CA GLU A 163 4.98 -6.72 -71.49
C GLU A 163 4.38 -6.85 -72.89
N ARG A 164 3.06 -6.79 -73.05
CA ARG A 164 2.42 -6.74 -74.37
C ARG A 164 2.81 -5.47 -75.11
N SER A 165 2.69 -4.31 -74.48
CA SER A 165 3.14 -3.02 -75.03
C SER A 165 4.63 -3.01 -75.33
N ARG A 166 5.48 -3.63 -74.50
CA ARG A 166 6.92 -3.76 -74.71
C ARG A 166 7.25 -4.71 -75.85
N LYS A 167 6.49 -5.79 -76.05
CA LYS A 167 6.61 -6.68 -77.23
C LYS A 167 6.20 -5.95 -78.51
N ILE A 168 5.16 -5.11 -78.46
CA ILE A 168 4.74 -4.24 -79.56
C ILE A 168 5.80 -3.16 -79.83
N TRP A 169 6.33 -2.52 -78.80
CA TRP A 169 7.38 -1.51 -78.89
C TRP A 169 8.71 -2.10 -79.39
N ARG A 170 9.07 -3.32 -78.97
CA ARG A 170 10.20 -4.08 -79.53
C ARG A 170 9.97 -4.51 -81.00
N ARG A 171 8.72 -4.67 -81.43
CA ARG A 171 8.36 -4.95 -82.84
C ARG A 171 8.37 -3.69 -83.71
N ASN A 172 8.07 -2.52 -83.14
CA ASN A 172 7.90 -1.26 -83.88
C ASN A 172 9.00 -0.22 -83.60
N GLY A 173 10.08 -0.61 -82.92
CA GLY A 173 11.10 0.34 -82.45
C GLY A 173 12.49 -0.28 -82.43
N THR A 174 13.07 -0.52 -83.61
CA THR A 174 14.50 -0.35 -83.79
C THR A 174 14.74 1.10 -84.15
N GLU A 175 15.13 1.91 -83.15
CA GLU A 175 16.12 3.00 -83.24
C GLU A 175 15.92 3.98 -82.07
N ASN A 176 17.04 4.35 -81.45
CA ASN A 176 17.19 5.38 -80.42
C ASN A 176 16.63 5.10 -79.02
N GLU A 177 17.35 4.30 -78.23
CA GLU A 177 17.18 4.35 -76.76
C GLU A 177 18.48 4.20 -75.95
N ASP A 178 19.60 4.71 -76.48
CA ASP A 178 20.90 4.72 -75.78
C ASP A 178 21.40 6.12 -75.37
N ARG A 179 20.66 7.21 -75.61
CA ARG A 179 21.10 8.57 -75.18
C ARG A 179 20.42 9.15 -73.94
N LEU A 180 19.33 8.56 -73.43
CA LEU A 180 18.56 9.14 -72.30
C LEU A 180 18.71 8.39 -70.96
N LYS A 181 19.39 7.23 -70.94
CA LYS A 181 19.59 6.43 -69.71
C LYS A 181 20.68 6.97 -68.77
N CYS A 182 21.47 7.96 -69.20
CA CYS A 182 22.64 8.44 -68.46
C CYS A 182 22.45 9.75 -67.65
N SER A 183 21.38 10.53 -67.86
CA SER A 183 21.15 11.76 -67.06
C SER A 183 20.13 11.59 -65.93
N GLY A 184 19.03 10.85 -66.15
CA GLY A 184 17.98 10.66 -65.14
C GLY A 184 18.43 9.84 -63.91
N LYS A 185 19.27 8.82 -64.11
CA LYS A 185 19.84 8.02 -63.01
C LYS A 185 20.82 8.82 -62.14
N ARG A 186 21.48 9.84 -62.68
CA ARG A 186 22.39 10.71 -61.92
C ARG A 186 21.60 11.70 -61.06
N LEU A 187 20.53 12.28 -61.59
CA LEU A 187 19.63 13.17 -60.83
C LEU A 187 18.87 12.42 -59.73
N LEU A 188 18.37 11.21 -59.98
CA LEU A 188 17.66 10.42 -58.98
C LEU A 188 18.60 9.95 -57.84
N ASN A 189 19.86 9.64 -58.17
CA ASN A 189 20.87 9.31 -57.17
C ASN A 189 21.37 10.55 -56.42
N ALA A 190 21.42 11.72 -57.04
CA ALA A 190 21.74 12.98 -56.38
C ALA A 190 20.63 13.39 -55.39
N VAL A 191 19.36 13.30 -55.79
CA VAL A 191 18.20 13.56 -54.91
C VAL A 191 18.14 12.54 -53.78
N ARG A 192 18.40 11.25 -54.03
CA ARG A 192 18.52 10.22 -52.96
C ARG A 192 19.70 10.47 -52.01
N ARG A 193 20.82 11.02 -52.50
CA ARG A 193 21.98 11.39 -51.66
C ARG A 193 21.67 12.64 -50.83
N GLN A 194 20.98 13.62 -51.40
CA GLN A 194 20.57 14.85 -50.74
C GLN A 194 19.49 14.59 -49.68
N LEU A 195 18.55 13.67 -49.93
CA LEU A 195 17.57 13.20 -48.92
C LEU A 195 18.26 12.44 -47.77
N ARG A 196 19.29 11.62 -48.06
CA ARG A 196 20.08 10.94 -47.01
C ARG A 196 20.98 11.90 -46.23
N GLN A 197 21.44 13.00 -46.84
CA GLN A 197 22.18 14.05 -46.13
C GLN A 197 21.27 14.92 -45.27
N GLN A 198 20.03 15.17 -45.68
CA GLN A 198 19.03 15.89 -44.87
C GLN A 198 18.47 15.05 -43.72
N LEU A 199 18.32 13.73 -43.91
CA LEU A 199 17.89 12.80 -42.85
C LEU A 199 19.05 12.24 -42.01
N GLY A 200 20.29 12.56 -42.38
CA GLY A 200 21.53 12.09 -41.72
C GLY A 200 22.13 13.06 -40.71
N GLN A 201 21.50 14.20 -40.45
CA GLN A 201 21.93 15.14 -39.41
C GLN A 201 21.13 14.93 -38.12
N ASN A 202 21.57 13.98 -37.30
CA ASN A 202 21.70 14.15 -35.84
C ASN A 202 22.18 12.84 -35.17
N PRO A 203 23.47 12.48 -35.26
CA PRO A 203 24.00 11.35 -34.49
C PRO A 203 24.41 11.73 -33.05
N ARG A 204 23.95 12.88 -32.49
CA ARG A 204 24.48 13.38 -31.20
C ARG A 204 23.49 13.89 -30.15
N LYS A 205 22.19 13.76 -30.33
CA LYS A 205 21.24 14.09 -29.26
C LYS A 205 20.03 13.17 -29.31
N SER A 206 20.20 11.95 -28.80
CA SER A 206 19.15 11.11 -28.21
C SER A 206 19.77 9.73 -27.97
N ARG A 207 20.00 9.36 -26.71
CA ARG A 207 20.00 7.93 -26.36
C ARG A 207 18.63 7.43 -26.80
N SER A 208 18.58 6.39 -27.63
CA SER A 208 17.29 5.83 -28.06
C SER A 208 16.50 5.41 -26.83
N LEU A 209 15.17 5.56 -26.84
CA LEU A 209 14.26 4.96 -25.83
C LEU A 209 14.65 3.52 -25.49
N ARG A 210 15.12 2.75 -26.50
CA ARG A 210 15.62 1.39 -26.33
C ARG A 210 16.77 1.28 -25.32
N CYS A 211 17.69 2.24 -25.28
CA CYS A 211 18.78 2.29 -24.31
C CYS A 211 18.28 2.56 -22.89
N TYR A 212 17.32 3.47 -22.74
CA TYR A 212 16.73 3.78 -21.44
C TYR A 212 15.85 2.63 -20.91
N VAL A 213 15.14 1.92 -21.80
CA VAL A 213 14.38 0.70 -21.46
C VAL A 213 15.33 -0.42 -21.02
N SER A 214 16.45 -0.61 -21.72
CA SER A 214 17.49 -1.56 -21.31
C SER A 214 18.12 -1.21 -19.97
N ASP A 215 18.47 0.06 -19.75
CA ASP A 215 19.02 0.53 -18.48
C ASP A 215 17.99 0.33 -17.34
N SER A 216 16.71 0.66 -17.56
CA SER A 216 15.62 0.45 -16.58
C SER A 216 15.44 -1.02 -16.19
N ASN A 217 15.53 -1.94 -17.16
CA ASN A 217 15.45 -3.37 -16.89
C ASN A 217 16.66 -3.89 -16.12
N ASN A 218 17.87 -3.42 -16.42
CA ASN A 218 19.06 -3.76 -15.65
C ASN A 218 18.96 -3.27 -14.20
N TRP A 219 18.50 -2.04 -13.98
CA TRP A 219 18.31 -1.51 -12.61
C TRP A 219 17.25 -2.26 -11.82
N ARG A 220 16.17 -2.72 -12.47
CA ARG A 220 15.18 -3.59 -11.84
C ARG A 220 15.79 -4.92 -11.41
N TRP A 221 16.64 -5.51 -12.25
CA TRP A 221 17.33 -6.76 -11.96
C TRP A 221 18.32 -6.62 -10.79
N ASP A 222 19.15 -5.57 -10.81
CA ASP A 222 20.09 -5.25 -9.72
C ASP A 222 19.34 -5.00 -8.40
N TYR A 223 18.20 -4.33 -8.45
CA TYR A 223 17.35 -4.09 -7.28
C TYR A 223 16.74 -5.39 -6.73
N GLU A 224 16.28 -6.30 -7.59
CA GLU A 224 15.78 -7.61 -7.17
C GLU A 224 16.89 -8.47 -6.55
N GLU A 225 18.09 -8.42 -7.11
CA GLU A 225 19.25 -9.12 -6.55
C GLU A 225 19.64 -8.54 -5.18
N GLN A 226 19.67 -7.21 -5.04
CA GLN A 226 19.86 -6.52 -3.75
C GLN A 226 18.78 -6.88 -2.73
N ARG A 227 17.52 -7.03 -3.15
CA ARG A 227 16.44 -7.45 -2.25
C ARG A 227 16.64 -8.90 -1.77
N LYS A 228 17.09 -9.80 -2.65
CA LYS A 228 17.38 -11.19 -2.29
C LYS A 228 18.58 -11.28 -1.34
N THR A 229 19.64 -10.50 -1.56
CA THR A 229 20.79 -10.46 -0.66
C THR A 229 20.42 -9.85 0.69
N ALA A 230 19.64 -8.75 0.70
CA ALA A 230 19.09 -8.15 1.90
C ALA A 230 18.26 -9.14 2.73
N GLN A 231 17.38 -9.89 2.06
CA GLN A 231 16.55 -10.88 2.72
C GLN A 231 17.39 -11.98 3.37
N ARG A 232 18.42 -12.48 2.67
CA ARG A 232 19.36 -13.48 3.22
C ARG A 232 20.16 -12.95 4.41
N GLU A 233 20.72 -11.74 4.32
CA GLU A 233 21.50 -11.12 5.40
C GLU A 233 20.61 -10.84 6.63
N VAL A 234 19.39 -10.35 6.43
CA VAL A 234 18.44 -10.11 7.51
C VAL A 234 17.98 -11.42 8.16
N THR A 235 17.70 -12.47 7.38
CA THR A 235 17.36 -13.78 7.94
C THR A 235 18.52 -14.36 8.75
N GLN A 236 19.75 -14.27 8.23
CA GLN A 236 20.94 -14.75 8.94
C GLN A 236 21.17 -14.00 10.26
N ALA A 237 20.98 -12.67 10.26
CA ALA A 237 21.08 -11.87 11.49
C ALA A 237 19.97 -12.20 12.50
N LYS A 238 18.72 -12.42 12.04
CA LYS A 238 17.62 -12.89 12.91
C LYS A 238 17.91 -14.27 13.50
N ASP A 239 18.48 -15.17 12.72
CA ASP A 239 18.84 -16.51 13.20
C ASP A 239 20.01 -16.46 14.19
N SER A 240 20.94 -15.51 14.06
CA SER A 240 21.98 -15.25 15.07
C SER A 240 21.39 -14.75 16.39
N VAL A 241 20.44 -13.80 16.35
CA VAL A 241 19.71 -13.34 17.54
C VAL A 241 18.99 -14.52 18.22
N ARG A 242 18.21 -15.29 17.46
CA ARG A 242 17.47 -16.46 17.97
C ARG A 242 18.38 -17.51 18.59
N ARG A 243 19.54 -17.78 17.98
CA ARG A 243 20.53 -18.72 18.53
C ARG A 243 21.05 -18.25 19.88
N VAL A 244 21.41 -16.97 20.01
CA VAL A 244 21.90 -16.43 21.29
C VAL A 244 20.79 -16.38 22.35
N GLU A 245 19.55 -16.10 21.97
CA GLU A 245 18.38 -16.20 22.84
C GLU A 245 18.18 -17.63 23.34
N GLN A 246 18.20 -18.62 22.45
CA GLN A 246 18.08 -20.04 22.80
C GLN A 246 19.20 -20.51 23.72
N GLU A 247 20.47 -20.21 23.40
CA GLU A 247 21.62 -20.54 24.25
C GLU A 247 21.50 -19.92 25.66
N THR A 248 20.90 -18.73 25.77
CA THR A 248 20.66 -18.08 27.06
C THR A 248 19.53 -18.76 27.83
N LEU A 249 18.44 -19.15 27.17
CA LEU A 249 17.31 -19.85 27.77
C LEU A 249 17.65 -21.29 28.20
N GLU A 250 18.49 -21.97 27.44
CA GLU A 250 19.00 -23.32 27.75
C GLU A 250 20.07 -23.31 28.85
N GLY A 251 20.48 -22.13 29.34
CA GLY A 251 21.47 -21.98 30.40
C GLY A 251 22.92 -22.21 29.94
N LEU A 252 23.18 -22.29 28.63
CA LEU A 252 24.53 -22.36 28.06
C LEU A 252 25.29 -21.03 28.27
N ARG A 253 24.57 -19.94 28.54
CA ARG A 253 25.12 -18.63 28.95
C ARG A 253 24.50 -18.17 30.27
N SER A 254 25.30 -17.51 31.10
CA SER A 254 24.77 -16.81 32.28
C SER A 254 23.79 -15.72 31.84
N LEU A 255 22.75 -15.42 32.62
CA LEU A 255 21.73 -14.44 32.24
C LEU A 255 22.30 -13.04 31.95
N THR A 256 23.35 -12.62 32.66
CA THR A 256 24.04 -11.34 32.45
C THR A 256 24.85 -11.31 31.15
N THR A 257 25.57 -12.39 30.82
CA THR A 257 26.29 -12.49 29.54
C THR A 257 25.36 -12.76 28.37
N GLY A 258 24.26 -13.48 28.59
CA GLY A 258 23.19 -13.71 27.63
C GLY A 258 22.48 -12.43 27.25
N LYS A 259 22.03 -11.63 28.22
CA LYS A 259 21.38 -10.32 27.97
C LYS A 259 22.25 -9.39 27.11
N SER A 260 23.52 -9.23 27.48
CA SER A 260 24.44 -8.36 26.72
C SER A 260 24.75 -8.89 25.32
N ALA A 261 24.81 -10.21 25.13
CA ALA A 261 24.99 -10.82 23.82
C ALA A 261 23.74 -10.68 22.93
N ILE A 262 22.54 -10.85 23.50
CA ILE A 262 21.27 -10.61 22.82
C ILE A 262 21.20 -9.15 22.35
N GLU A 263 21.46 -8.18 23.23
CA GLU A 263 21.52 -6.75 22.89
C GLU A 263 22.58 -6.42 21.81
N GLY A 264 23.69 -7.17 21.77
CA GLY A 264 24.71 -7.05 20.74
C GLY A 264 24.25 -7.55 19.37
N GLU A 265 23.62 -8.73 19.32
CA GLU A 265 23.07 -9.29 18.09
C GLU A 265 21.86 -8.50 17.57
N TRP A 266 21.03 -7.95 18.47
CA TRP A 266 19.94 -7.03 18.10
C TRP A 266 20.47 -5.76 17.45
N ARG A 267 21.52 -5.14 17.99
CA ARG A 267 22.19 -3.99 17.34
C ARG A 267 22.74 -4.34 15.95
N ARG A 268 23.34 -5.52 15.79
CA ARG A 268 23.81 -5.98 14.46
C ARG A 268 22.65 -6.18 13.49
N LEU A 269 21.52 -6.71 13.94
CA LEU A 269 20.31 -6.84 13.11
C LEU A 269 19.78 -5.47 12.69
N GLU A 270 19.75 -4.48 13.59
CA GLU A 270 19.36 -3.10 13.28
C GLU A 270 20.32 -2.45 12.28
N GLU A 271 21.62 -2.65 12.41
CA GLU A 271 22.63 -2.14 11.48
C GLU A 271 22.45 -2.75 10.07
N VAL A 272 22.23 -4.06 9.98
CA VAL A 272 21.96 -4.75 8.70
C VAL A 272 20.66 -4.23 8.08
N GLN A 273 19.60 -4.07 8.86
CA GLN A 273 18.35 -3.49 8.36
C GLN A 273 18.52 -2.03 7.89
N ALA A 274 19.27 -1.22 8.64
CA ALA A 274 19.55 0.17 8.28
C ALA A 274 20.41 0.27 7.00
N LYS A 275 21.40 -0.61 6.83
CA LYS A 275 22.21 -0.73 5.61
C LYS A 275 21.32 -1.00 4.40
N HIS A 276 20.45 -2.00 4.48
CA HIS A 276 19.56 -2.38 3.37
C HIS A 276 18.46 -1.36 3.10
N LYS A 277 17.98 -0.64 4.12
CA LYS A 277 17.07 0.50 3.94
C LYS A 277 17.74 1.63 3.13
N ARG A 278 18.96 2.02 3.49
CA ARG A 278 19.71 3.03 2.73
C ARG A 278 19.99 2.60 1.29
N ALA A 279 20.34 1.34 1.08
CA ALA A 279 20.57 0.79 -0.25
C ALA A 279 19.28 0.77 -1.09
N HIS A 280 18.16 0.37 -0.49
CA HIS A 280 16.83 0.42 -1.12
C HIS A 280 16.48 1.83 -1.57
N ASP A 281 16.63 2.82 -0.67
CA ASP A 281 16.27 4.21 -0.96
C ASP A 281 17.15 4.79 -2.10
N GLN A 282 18.44 4.45 -2.13
CA GLN A 282 19.35 4.82 -3.21
C GLN A 282 18.97 4.19 -4.56
N SER A 283 18.64 2.89 -4.57
CA SER A 283 18.22 2.19 -5.78
C SER A 283 16.87 2.69 -6.29
N TYR A 284 15.93 3.00 -5.38
CA TYR A 284 14.64 3.58 -5.74
C TYR A 284 14.78 4.98 -6.34
N ALA A 285 15.65 5.82 -5.78
CA ALA A 285 15.97 7.13 -6.36
C ALA A 285 16.49 7.01 -7.80
N LYS A 286 17.44 6.10 -8.06
CA LYS A 286 17.96 5.85 -9.41
C LYS A 286 16.89 5.38 -10.38
N ILE A 287 16.00 4.46 -9.95
CA ILE A 287 14.90 3.97 -10.78
C ILE A 287 13.95 5.12 -11.12
N ARG A 288 13.62 5.98 -10.16
CA ARG A 288 12.78 7.16 -10.37
C ARG A 288 13.41 8.11 -11.39
N ASP A 289 14.69 8.44 -11.22
CA ASP A 289 15.38 9.37 -12.12
C ASP A 289 15.45 8.80 -13.55
N VAL A 290 15.62 7.49 -13.74
CA VAL A 290 15.56 6.84 -15.07
C VAL A 290 14.15 6.86 -15.67
N ARG A 291 13.10 6.73 -14.85
CA ARG A 291 11.71 6.83 -15.32
C ARG A 291 11.39 8.25 -15.78
N GLU A 292 11.81 9.27 -15.05
CA GLU A 292 11.64 10.66 -15.45
C GLU A 292 12.37 10.96 -16.78
N MET A 293 13.58 10.42 -16.95
CA MET A 293 14.31 10.52 -18.23
C MET A 293 13.64 9.75 -19.37
N LEU A 294 12.94 8.64 -19.08
CA LEU A 294 12.14 7.89 -20.05
C LEU A 294 10.91 8.69 -20.47
N GLU A 295 10.13 9.18 -19.51
CA GLU A 295 8.95 10.01 -19.75
C GLU A 295 9.30 11.25 -20.57
N SER A 296 10.37 11.97 -20.21
CA SER A 296 10.84 13.11 -20.99
C SER A 296 11.27 12.75 -22.42
N ALA A 297 11.88 11.56 -22.60
CA ALA A 297 12.25 11.08 -23.93
C ALA A 297 11.01 10.69 -24.77
N GLU A 298 10.00 10.07 -24.15
CA GLU A 298 8.72 9.73 -24.77
C GLU A 298 7.97 11.00 -25.20
N GLU A 299 7.84 11.99 -24.32
CA GLU A 299 7.23 13.28 -24.62
C GLU A 299 7.91 14.01 -25.80
N MET A 300 9.24 13.96 -25.88
CA MET A 300 9.98 14.53 -27.01
C MET A 300 9.72 13.79 -28.32
N GLU A 301 9.64 12.45 -28.30
CA GLU A 301 9.31 11.66 -29.49
C GLU A 301 7.86 11.90 -29.93
N GLU A 302 6.91 11.97 -29.00
CA GLU A 302 5.51 12.29 -29.27
C GLU A 302 5.35 13.69 -29.88
N ALA A 303 6.00 14.71 -29.30
CA ALA A 303 5.99 16.07 -29.85
C ALA A 303 6.53 16.10 -31.29
N SER A 304 7.60 15.34 -31.56
CA SER A 304 8.15 15.20 -32.93
C SER A 304 7.17 14.53 -33.90
N LEU A 305 6.40 13.55 -33.44
CA LEU A 305 5.39 12.87 -34.25
C LEU A 305 4.18 13.78 -34.53
N VAL A 306 3.70 14.51 -33.53
CA VAL A 306 2.61 15.49 -33.68
C VAL A 306 3.00 16.59 -34.66
N GLU A 307 4.23 17.10 -34.61
CA GLU A 307 4.72 18.11 -35.56
C GLU A 307 4.76 17.57 -37.00
N LYS A 308 5.20 16.31 -37.18
CA LYS A 308 5.17 15.63 -38.49
C LYS A 308 3.74 15.44 -38.99
N GLU A 309 2.79 15.09 -38.12
CA GLU A 309 1.39 14.95 -38.48
C GLU A 309 0.77 16.29 -38.89
N LYS A 310 1.05 17.36 -38.14
CA LYS A 310 0.64 18.73 -38.51
C LYS A 310 1.16 19.12 -39.90
N MET A 311 2.43 18.84 -40.20
CA MET A 311 3.01 19.05 -41.53
C MET A 311 2.33 18.22 -42.62
N ILE A 312 1.89 16.99 -42.32
CA ILE A 312 1.12 16.17 -43.26
C ILE A 312 -0.27 16.78 -43.50
N MET A 313 -0.94 17.23 -42.44
CA MET A 313 -2.25 17.87 -42.53
C MET A 313 -2.19 19.19 -43.30
N GLU A 314 -1.20 20.03 -43.08
CA GLU A 314 -0.96 21.25 -43.85
C GLU A 314 -0.72 20.95 -45.34
N ARG A 315 0.07 19.90 -45.64
CA ARG A 315 0.27 19.43 -47.02
C ARG A 315 -1.02 18.92 -47.66
N ARG A 316 -1.86 18.22 -46.91
CA ARG A 316 -3.19 17.75 -47.39
C ARG A 316 -4.11 18.93 -47.65
N ALA A 317 -4.18 19.90 -46.75
CA ALA A 317 -4.97 21.12 -46.92
C ALA A 317 -4.50 21.94 -48.13
N ALA A 318 -3.19 22.06 -48.34
CA ALA A 318 -2.64 22.72 -49.52
C ALA A 318 -3.03 22.00 -50.83
N ARG A 319 -3.05 20.66 -50.84
CA ARG A 319 -3.53 19.89 -52.00
C ARG A 319 -5.01 20.12 -52.27
N MET A 320 -5.85 20.12 -51.23
CA MET A 320 -7.27 20.44 -51.36
C MET A 320 -7.49 21.83 -51.97
N LYS A 321 -6.76 22.85 -51.50
CA LYS A 321 -6.84 24.21 -52.08
C LYS A 321 -6.42 24.25 -53.55
N VAL A 322 -5.42 23.47 -53.94
CA VAL A 322 -5.00 23.35 -55.35
C VAL A 322 -6.07 22.64 -56.18
N GLU A 323 -6.71 21.59 -55.65
CA GLU A 323 -7.82 20.90 -56.32
C GLU A 323 -9.06 21.78 -56.45
N GLU A 324 -9.42 22.56 -55.43
CA GLU A 324 -10.50 23.55 -55.48
C GLU A 324 -10.22 24.65 -56.51
N ALA A 325 -8.99 25.17 -56.56
CA ALA A 325 -8.59 26.14 -57.58
C ALA A 325 -8.67 25.55 -58.99
N ARG A 326 -8.33 24.26 -59.16
CA ARG A 326 -8.50 23.55 -60.45
C ARG A 326 -9.97 23.39 -60.83
N ARG A 327 -10.83 22.98 -59.91
CA ARG A 327 -12.28 22.87 -60.18
C ARG A 327 -12.88 24.21 -60.59
N ARG A 328 -12.52 25.30 -59.90
CA ARG A 328 -12.98 26.65 -60.27
C ARG A 328 -12.53 27.08 -61.66
N LEU A 329 -11.31 26.71 -62.05
CA LEU A 329 -10.83 26.96 -63.43
C LEU A 329 -11.60 26.11 -64.45
N GLU A 330 -11.89 24.84 -64.14
CA GLU A 330 -12.73 23.99 -65.00
C GLU A 330 -14.16 24.54 -65.13
N GLU A 331 -14.76 25.03 -64.04
CA GLU A 331 -16.08 25.68 -64.04
C GLU A 331 -16.08 26.93 -64.94
N LEU A 332 -15.09 27.81 -64.81
CA LEU A 332 -14.95 28.99 -65.68
C LEU A 332 -14.72 28.60 -67.14
N GLU A 333 -13.93 27.56 -67.42
CA GLU A 333 -13.75 27.04 -68.79
C GLU A 333 -15.03 26.44 -69.38
N HIS A 334 -15.94 25.94 -68.54
CA HIS A 334 -17.26 25.45 -68.97
C HIS A 334 -18.24 26.61 -69.18
N GLU A 335 -18.25 27.62 -68.31
CA GLU A 335 -19.05 28.84 -68.49
C GLU A 335 -18.61 29.64 -69.74
N ASP A 336 -17.30 29.70 -70.03
CA ASP A 336 -16.76 30.32 -71.26
C ASP A 336 -17.14 29.52 -72.54
N LYS A 337 -17.34 28.20 -72.43
CA LYS A 337 -17.84 27.38 -73.54
C LYS A 337 -19.34 27.57 -73.76
N ASP A 338 -20.12 27.61 -72.68
CA ASP A 338 -21.57 27.81 -72.73
C ASP A 338 -21.94 29.21 -73.26
N THR A 339 -21.08 30.22 -73.05
CA THR A 339 -21.23 31.55 -73.67
C THR A 339 -20.73 31.64 -75.11
N ALA A 340 -19.83 30.74 -75.54
CA ALA A 340 -19.34 30.64 -76.91
C ALA A 340 -20.30 29.87 -77.84
N GLU A 341 -21.25 29.09 -77.30
CA GLU A 341 -22.33 28.43 -78.04
C GLU A 341 -23.51 29.38 -78.34
N LEU A 342 -23.23 30.58 -78.87
CA LEU A 342 -24.26 31.34 -79.60
C LEU A 342 -24.48 30.65 -80.96
N THR A 343 -25.63 30.00 -81.10
CA THR A 343 -25.96 29.26 -82.32
C THR A 343 -26.30 30.21 -83.47
N GLU A 344 -26.17 29.77 -84.73
CA GLU A 344 -26.64 30.54 -85.91
C GLU A 344 -28.09 31.01 -85.77
N ALA A 345 -28.91 30.29 -84.99
CA ALA A 345 -30.30 30.64 -84.68
C ALA A 345 -30.44 31.91 -83.82
N ASP A 346 -29.46 32.19 -82.96
CA ASP A 346 -29.44 33.40 -82.13
C ASP A 346 -29.00 34.62 -82.95
N PHE A 347 -28.09 34.41 -83.92
CA PHE A 347 -27.71 35.43 -84.90
C PHE A 347 -28.85 35.74 -85.88
N THR A 348 -29.62 34.74 -86.33
CA THR A 348 -30.79 34.98 -87.18
C THR A 348 -31.91 35.68 -86.45
N LYS A 349 -32.22 35.33 -85.19
CA LYS A 349 -33.19 36.09 -84.38
C LYS A 349 -32.79 37.55 -84.20
N LYS A 350 -31.50 37.82 -83.93
CA LYS A 350 -31.00 39.19 -83.77
C LYS A 350 -31.04 39.96 -85.09
N LYS A 351 -30.79 39.29 -86.22
CA LYS A 351 -30.92 39.85 -87.57
C LYS A 351 -32.38 40.15 -87.92
N GLU A 352 -33.32 39.25 -87.62
CA GLU A 352 -34.76 39.45 -87.83
C GLU A 352 -35.31 40.61 -87.01
N LEU A 353 -34.85 40.78 -85.76
CA LEU A 353 -35.20 41.93 -84.93
C LEU A 353 -34.68 43.25 -85.52
N LEU A 354 -33.44 43.28 -86.00
CA LEU A 354 -32.87 44.45 -86.69
C LEU A 354 -33.58 44.74 -88.02
N GLU A 355 -33.95 43.72 -88.78
CA GLU A 355 -34.75 43.87 -90.01
C GLU A 355 -36.18 44.34 -89.70
N PHE A 356 -36.74 43.98 -88.55
CA PHE A 356 -38.04 44.47 -88.10
C PHE A 356 -37.95 45.95 -87.68
N GLU A 357 -36.96 46.33 -86.87
CA GLU A 357 -36.73 47.71 -86.45
C GLU A 357 -36.49 48.62 -87.66
N THR A 358 -35.63 48.21 -88.60
CA THR A 358 -35.40 48.99 -89.83
C THR A 358 -36.62 49.07 -90.73
N ARG A 359 -37.51 48.05 -90.73
CA ARG A 359 -38.79 48.12 -91.46
C ARG A 359 -39.79 49.06 -90.79
N GLU A 360 -39.84 49.11 -89.47
CA GLU A 360 -40.64 50.09 -88.73
C GLU A 360 -40.11 51.51 -88.96
N GLU A 361 -38.80 51.75 -88.89
CA GLU A 361 -38.21 53.05 -89.21
C GLU A 361 -38.52 53.50 -90.64
N ILE A 362 -38.44 52.60 -91.64
CA ILE A 362 -38.81 52.91 -93.03
C ILE A 362 -40.31 53.22 -93.17
N LYS A 363 -41.16 52.59 -92.34
CA LYS A 363 -42.61 52.83 -92.32
C LYS A 363 -42.91 54.19 -91.70
N ASP A 364 -42.26 54.54 -90.60
CA ASP A 364 -42.36 55.84 -89.95
C ASP A 364 -41.91 56.96 -90.90
N ILE A 365 -40.78 56.80 -91.60
CA ILE A 365 -40.31 57.76 -92.62
C ILE A 365 -41.33 57.91 -93.78
N ARG A 366 -42.02 56.84 -94.17
CA ARG A 366 -43.06 56.90 -95.23
C ARG A 366 -44.36 57.54 -94.77
N GLU A 367 -44.71 57.43 -93.49
CA GLU A 367 -45.87 58.09 -92.90
C GLU A 367 -45.60 59.59 -92.67
N GLU A 368 -44.36 59.96 -92.30
CA GLU A 368 -43.91 61.36 -92.25
C GLU A 368 -43.85 62.03 -93.63
N GLY A 369 -43.54 61.29 -94.70
CA GLY A 369 -43.54 61.79 -96.08
C GLY A 369 -44.92 61.93 -96.75
N LYS A 370 -46.00 61.55 -96.07
CA LYS A 370 -47.39 61.69 -96.55
C LYS A 370 -48.25 62.66 -95.72
N SER A 371 -47.64 63.36 -94.76
CA SER A 371 -48.29 64.42 -93.95
C SER A 371 -47.98 65.81 -94.48
#